data_AF-A0AAN8GKB5-F1
#
_entry.id   AF-A0AAN8GKB5-F1
#
_cell.length_a   1.000
_cell.length_b   1.000
_cell.length_c   1.000
_cell.angle_alpha   90.00
_cell.angle_beta   90.00
_cell.angle_gamma   90.00
#
_symmetry.space_group_name_H-M   'P 1'
#
loop_
_entity.id
_entity.type
_entity.pdbx_description
1 polymer ?
#
loop_
_entity_poly.entity_id
_entity_poly.type
_entity_poly.pdbx_seq_one_letter_code
_entity_poly.pdbx_strand_id
1 'polypeptide(L)'
;MTQQMQNLQLTQSRKCPGGPASPSAAKRLYRNLSEKLRGSTASFEDTYFFGKTDRLRKASAMQGSDCIFEAVEQQDLDSVQILLYQFSAEELDLNTPNSQGLTPLDISIMTNNTPIAKLLLRAGGRESPHFVSVEAREALIGSLVQEAELRAADLSSQAQREGLSLEACQKDKTLKAWEWRSKLYRRMRAGFLHARAPEAPSVVRLSVSSSSSLSVNFQEPQSLNSTVITKYRVEWSCLQDFSLLAGEMLLENLSLRATISNLTTGRLYYVRVSAYNMRGWGPPAAALPPSAAPSSWRECEVPRRMGHIEAMERLLQQVRATHTHYCCTDSSKLQNPSRKQSVSRSLKHLFNSSNKFVKTLKRGVYLAVVLHHKDSLLVTAEDQIPIVEVDDSYSSSLMQDFLWFTKVRSKYY
;
A
#
# COMPACT_ATOMS: atom_id res chain seq x y z
N MET A 1 85.09 8.49 -8.87
CA MET A 1 84.84 7.44 -7.87
C MET A 1 84.36 8.10 -6.60
N THR A 2 83.43 7.45 -5.88
CA THR A 2 83.32 7.36 -4.40
C THR A 2 83.24 8.67 -3.57
N GLN A 3 82.10 8.97 -2.92
CA GLN A 3 81.60 8.42 -1.62
C GLN A 3 82.28 9.08 -0.39
N GLN A 4 81.61 9.36 0.75
CA GLN A 4 80.18 9.27 1.13
C GLN A 4 79.94 9.99 2.48
N MET A 5 78.67 10.14 2.90
CA MET A 5 78.22 10.35 4.30
C MET A 5 78.56 11.74 4.92
N GLN A 6 77.91 12.20 6.00
CA GLN A 6 76.92 11.56 6.90
C GLN A 6 75.74 12.52 7.25
N ASN A 7 74.87 12.17 8.20
CA ASN A 7 73.54 12.79 8.42
C ASN A 7 73.24 12.96 9.94
N LEU A 8 72.12 13.63 10.31
CA LEU A 8 71.50 13.76 11.65
C LEU A 8 72.17 14.82 12.59
N GLN A 9 71.51 15.54 13.53
CA GLN A 9 70.07 15.72 13.83
C GLN A 9 69.74 16.95 14.75
N LEU A 10 68.57 17.56 14.56
CA LEU A 10 67.56 18.12 15.52
C LEU A 10 67.85 19.18 16.64
N THR A 11 66.77 19.95 16.96
CA THR A 11 66.52 20.85 18.13
C THR A 11 67.11 22.28 18.08
N GLN A 12 66.67 23.35 18.78
CA GLN A 12 65.42 23.84 19.45
C GLN A 12 65.65 25.34 19.87
N SER A 13 64.73 26.23 20.31
CA SER A 13 63.24 26.39 20.33
C SER A 13 62.86 27.83 20.79
N ARG A 14 61.55 28.21 20.80
CA ARG A 14 60.92 29.44 21.40
C ARG A 14 61.19 30.79 20.68
N LYS A 15 60.31 31.81 20.67
CA LYS A 15 58.91 31.98 21.20
C LYS A 15 58.09 33.03 20.40
N CYS A 16 56.77 33.02 20.63
CA CYS A 16 55.64 33.82 20.08
C CYS A 16 55.72 35.37 20.30
N PRO A 17 54.80 36.25 19.78
CA PRO A 17 53.40 35.96 19.38
C PRO A 17 52.71 36.74 18.22
N GLY A 18 51.53 36.22 17.79
CA GLY A 18 50.32 37.03 17.53
C GLY A 18 49.97 37.45 16.09
N GLY A 19 48.87 36.91 15.54
CA GLY A 19 48.14 37.48 14.39
C GLY A 19 47.83 36.52 13.22
N PRO A 20 46.57 36.41 12.73
CA PRO A 20 46.24 35.63 11.54
C PRO A 20 46.41 36.45 10.24
N ALA A 21 47.05 35.87 9.22
CA ALA A 21 47.26 36.51 7.92
C ALA A 21 46.25 36.02 6.86
N SER A 22 45.83 36.93 5.95
CA SER A 22 44.73 36.70 5.00
C SER A 22 45.17 35.95 3.72
N PRO A 23 44.36 35.00 3.18
CA PRO A 23 44.75 34.10 2.10
C PRO A 23 44.58 34.71 0.69
N SER A 24 45.44 35.66 0.30
CA SER A 24 45.43 36.26 -1.05
C SER A 24 46.55 35.76 -1.99
N ALA A 25 47.65 35.20 -1.46
CA ALA A 25 48.85 34.86 -2.23
C ALA A 25 48.67 33.73 -3.26
N ALA A 26 47.79 32.76 -2.98
CA ALA A 26 47.67 31.53 -3.78
C ALA A 26 47.18 31.73 -5.24
N LYS A 27 46.52 32.86 -5.55
CA LYS A 27 45.87 33.07 -6.86
C LYS A 27 46.79 33.46 -8.01
N ARG A 28 48.08 33.78 -7.77
CA ARG A 28 49.00 34.23 -8.85
C ARG A 28 49.77 33.13 -9.58
N LEU A 29 49.91 31.92 -9.01
CA LEU A 29 50.73 30.86 -9.62
C LEU A 29 50.00 30.05 -10.70
N TYR A 30 48.69 29.86 -10.59
CA TYR A 30 47.92 28.99 -11.50
C TYR A 30 47.66 29.58 -12.90
N ARG A 31 47.80 30.90 -13.10
CA ARG A 31 47.48 31.55 -14.39
C ARG A 31 48.42 31.14 -15.53
N ASN A 32 49.69 30.81 -15.23
CA ASN A 32 50.74 30.68 -16.24
C ASN A 32 50.91 29.24 -16.79
N LEU A 33 50.05 28.30 -16.40
CA LEU A 33 50.03 26.93 -16.94
C LEU A 33 48.87 26.68 -17.92
N SER A 34 47.89 27.58 -18.01
CA SER A 34 46.65 27.35 -18.75
C SER A 34 46.73 27.57 -20.27
N GLU A 35 47.78 28.23 -20.77
CA GLU A 35 47.84 28.68 -22.18
C GLU A 35 48.42 27.65 -23.15
N LYS A 36 48.97 26.52 -22.66
CA LYS A 36 49.72 25.55 -23.48
C LYS A 36 49.02 24.22 -23.78
N LEU A 37 47.73 24.09 -23.45
CA LEU A 37 46.89 22.94 -23.79
C LEU A 37 45.60 23.38 -24.50
N ARG A 38 45.76 23.91 -25.72
CA ARG A 38 44.66 24.17 -26.65
C ARG A 38 44.74 23.16 -27.81
N GLY A 39 44.03 22.05 -27.70
CA GLY A 39 44.04 21.00 -28.72
C GLY A 39 43.01 19.90 -28.45
N SER A 40 42.18 19.64 -29.45
CA SER A 40 41.11 18.62 -29.52
C SER A 40 39.96 18.73 -28.51
N THR A 41 38.74 18.59 -29.03
CA THR A 41 37.46 18.59 -28.30
C THR A 41 36.93 17.17 -28.09
N ALA A 42 35.80 17.07 -27.38
CA ALA A 42 34.93 15.88 -27.23
C ALA A 42 35.38 14.79 -26.22
N SER A 43 35.37 15.15 -24.93
CA SER A 43 34.99 14.21 -23.86
C SER A 43 34.39 14.97 -22.66
N PHE A 44 33.29 14.44 -22.13
CA PHE A 44 32.81 14.58 -20.74
C PHE A 44 32.88 15.98 -20.07
N GLU A 45 31.81 16.77 -20.17
CA GLU A 45 31.51 17.82 -19.16
C GLU A 45 30.49 17.29 -18.14
N ASP A 46 30.88 17.33 -16.88
CA ASP A 46 30.10 16.94 -15.70
C ASP A 46 29.83 18.18 -14.83
N THR A 47 28.93 18.08 -13.85
CA THR A 47 28.77 19.02 -12.73
C THR A 47 28.36 20.49 -13.04
N TYR A 48 27.13 20.69 -13.53
CA TYR A 48 26.40 21.98 -13.36
C TYR A 48 25.03 21.83 -12.66
N PHE A 49 24.92 20.95 -11.66
CA PHE A 49 23.65 20.62 -11.00
C PHE A 49 23.29 21.43 -9.74
N PHE A 50 23.77 22.67 -9.58
CA PHE A 50 23.30 23.52 -8.47
C PHE A 50 23.07 24.99 -8.89
N GLY A 51 21.79 25.39 -8.93
CA GLY A 51 21.34 26.78 -8.81
C GLY A 51 20.92 27.52 -10.08
N LYS A 52 19.66 27.30 -10.55
CA LYS A 52 18.85 28.24 -11.38
C LYS A 52 17.41 27.72 -11.61
N THR A 53 16.59 27.67 -10.56
CA THR A 53 15.29 26.96 -10.53
C THR A 53 14.10 27.61 -11.26
N ASP A 54 14.23 28.82 -11.85
CA ASP A 54 13.05 29.64 -12.20
C ASP A 54 12.95 30.25 -13.62
N ARG A 55 13.86 29.93 -14.56
CA ARG A 55 13.88 30.63 -15.88
C ARG A 55 13.95 29.77 -17.15
N LEU A 56 13.78 28.44 -17.07
CA LEU A 56 13.87 27.53 -18.24
C LEU A 56 12.67 26.58 -18.46
N ARG A 57 11.59 26.69 -17.65
CA ARG A 57 10.47 25.74 -17.55
C ARG A 57 9.71 25.36 -18.85
N LYS A 58 9.98 26.00 -19.99
CA LYS A 58 9.30 25.72 -21.28
C LYS A 58 10.19 25.08 -22.36
N ALA A 59 11.49 24.95 -22.12
CA ALA A 59 12.40 24.13 -22.93
C ALA A 59 12.82 22.85 -22.20
N SER A 60 12.71 22.82 -20.86
CA SER A 60 13.13 21.70 -20.02
C SER A 60 12.25 20.45 -20.11
N ALA A 61 10.96 20.57 -20.47
CA ALA A 61 10.03 19.44 -20.44
C ALA A 61 10.43 18.31 -21.43
N MET A 62 10.76 18.66 -22.68
CA MET A 62 11.23 17.68 -23.68
C MET A 62 12.58 17.05 -23.30
N GLN A 63 13.45 17.80 -22.62
CA GLN A 63 14.68 17.23 -22.07
C GLN A 63 14.40 16.32 -20.87
N GLY A 64 13.40 16.64 -20.05
CA GLY A 64 12.94 15.81 -18.93
C GLY A 64 12.39 14.46 -19.40
N SER A 65 11.53 14.46 -20.41
CA SER A 65 10.99 13.25 -21.04
C SER A 65 12.09 12.38 -21.65
N ASP A 66 13.00 12.97 -22.42
CA ASP A 66 14.07 12.21 -23.08
C ASP A 66 15.06 11.62 -22.05
N CYS A 67 15.42 12.37 -21.00
CA CYS A 67 16.27 11.90 -19.91
C CYS A 67 15.62 10.76 -19.11
N ILE A 68 14.32 10.81 -18.80
CA ILE A 68 13.68 9.70 -18.07
C ILE A 68 13.51 8.45 -18.94
N PHE A 69 13.28 8.61 -20.25
CA PHE A 69 13.34 7.49 -21.19
C PHE A 69 14.75 6.88 -21.25
N GLU A 70 15.81 7.68 -21.39
CA GLU A 70 17.19 7.17 -21.44
C GLU A 70 17.59 6.45 -20.13
N ALA A 71 17.30 7.04 -18.96
CA ALA A 71 17.62 6.41 -17.67
C ALA A 71 16.89 5.07 -17.47
N VAL A 72 15.60 4.99 -17.84
CA VAL A 72 14.81 3.75 -17.74
C VAL A 72 15.24 2.71 -18.78
N GLU A 73 15.58 3.14 -20.01
CA GLU A 73 16.20 2.28 -21.02
C GLU A 73 17.52 1.70 -20.49
N GLN A 74 18.45 2.52 -20.01
CA GLN A 74 19.73 2.07 -19.43
C GLN A 74 19.59 1.28 -18.13
N GLN A 75 18.38 1.15 -17.58
CA GLN A 75 18.07 0.45 -16.34
C GLN A 75 18.71 1.10 -15.09
N ASP A 76 19.06 2.39 -15.18
CA ASP A 76 19.70 3.16 -14.13
C ASP A 76 18.66 3.59 -13.08
N LEU A 77 18.66 2.90 -11.95
CA LEU A 77 17.78 3.16 -10.82
C LEU A 77 18.08 4.49 -10.11
N ASP A 78 19.33 4.94 -10.13
CA ASP A 78 19.75 6.14 -9.40
C ASP A 78 19.44 7.40 -10.21
N SER A 79 19.71 7.41 -11.52
CA SER A 79 19.26 8.48 -12.42
C SER A 79 17.73 8.61 -12.45
N VAL A 80 16.98 7.51 -12.43
CA VAL A 80 15.51 7.53 -12.29
C VAL A 80 15.07 8.17 -10.97
N GLN A 81 15.69 7.81 -9.84
CA GLN A 81 15.37 8.43 -8.55
C GLN A 81 15.70 9.93 -8.52
N ILE A 82 16.83 10.33 -9.10
CA ILE A 82 17.28 11.72 -9.17
C ILE A 82 16.28 12.57 -9.98
N LEU A 83 15.87 12.10 -11.17
CA LEU A 83 14.88 12.79 -12.01
C LEU A 83 13.53 12.91 -11.30
N LEU A 84 13.00 11.81 -10.73
CA LEU A 84 11.71 11.78 -10.02
C LEU A 84 11.71 12.57 -8.69
N TYR A 85 12.88 12.92 -8.16
CA TYR A 85 13.02 13.81 -6.99
C TYR A 85 13.10 15.30 -7.38
N GLN A 86 13.62 15.60 -8.57
CA GLN A 86 13.90 16.96 -9.03
C GLN A 86 12.75 17.60 -9.83
N PHE A 87 11.96 16.79 -10.52
CA PHE A 87 10.91 17.23 -11.43
C PHE A 87 9.58 16.56 -11.09
N SER A 88 8.47 17.27 -11.34
CA SER A 88 7.14 16.67 -11.23
C SER A 88 6.85 15.68 -12.36
N ALA A 89 5.88 14.79 -12.14
CA ALA A 89 5.43 13.82 -13.15
C ALA A 89 4.86 14.48 -14.43
N GLU A 90 4.38 15.73 -14.32
CA GLU A 90 3.92 16.56 -15.43
C GLU A 90 5.08 17.20 -16.20
N GLU A 91 6.18 17.57 -15.52
CA GLU A 91 7.39 18.11 -16.16
C GLU A 91 8.25 17.02 -16.85
N LEU A 92 8.14 15.77 -16.41
CA LEU A 92 8.79 14.60 -17.02
C LEU A 92 7.91 13.87 -18.05
N ASP A 93 6.64 14.26 -18.18
CA ASP A 93 5.64 13.66 -19.08
C ASP A 93 5.60 12.11 -19.04
N LEU A 94 5.56 11.54 -17.83
CA LEU A 94 5.70 10.09 -17.57
C LEU A 94 4.65 9.17 -18.25
N ASN A 95 3.63 9.77 -18.87
CA ASN A 95 2.46 9.11 -19.40
C ASN A 95 2.32 9.22 -20.93
N THR A 96 3.10 10.09 -21.58
CA THR A 96 3.12 10.18 -23.05
C THR A 96 4.01 9.07 -23.62
N PRO A 97 3.49 8.23 -24.55
CA PRO A 97 4.31 7.22 -25.19
C PRO A 97 5.38 7.83 -26.11
N ASN A 98 6.55 7.20 -26.17
CA ASN A 98 7.60 7.55 -27.13
C ASN A 98 7.20 7.19 -28.57
N SER A 99 8.10 7.45 -29.53
CA SER A 99 7.93 7.10 -30.96
C SER A 99 7.70 5.62 -31.25
N GLN A 100 7.93 4.73 -30.27
CA GLN A 100 7.70 3.29 -30.34
C GLN A 100 6.42 2.85 -29.60
N GLY A 101 5.61 3.80 -29.16
CA GLY A 101 4.32 3.56 -28.50
C GLY A 101 4.42 3.11 -27.03
N LEU A 102 5.59 3.22 -26.40
CA LEU A 102 5.87 2.77 -25.03
C LEU A 102 5.95 3.95 -24.05
N THR A 103 5.41 3.83 -22.83
CA THR A 103 5.80 4.72 -21.71
C THR A 103 7.06 4.20 -21.02
N PRO A 104 7.73 5.00 -20.16
CA PRO A 104 8.83 4.49 -19.34
C PRO A 104 8.38 3.33 -18.43
N LEU A 105 7.12 3.34 -17.96
CA LEU A 105 6.59 2.24 -17.16
C LEU A 105 6.59 0.93 -17.97
N ASP A 106 6.14 0.94 -19.22
CA ASP A 106 6.09 -0.25 -20.07
C ASP A 106 7.47 -0.91 -20.27
N ILE A 107 8.52 -0.09 -20.45
CA ILE A 107 9.91 -0.56 -20.52
C ILE A 107 10.32 -1.22 -19.19
N SER A 108 10.05 -0.58 -18.07
CA SER A 108 10.42 -1.08 -16.74
C SER A 108 9.69 -2.37 -16.34
N ILE A 109 8.40 -2.53 -16.68
CA ILE A 109 7.66 -3.77 -16.38
C ILE A 109 8.08 -4.91 -17.31
N MET A 110 8.27 -4.67 -18.61
CA MET A 110 8.71 -5.72 -19.54
C MET A 110 10.16 -6.16 -19.31
N THR A 111 11.05 -5.26 -18.88
CA THR A 111 12.40 -5.63 -18.40
C THR A 111 12.42 -6.30 -17.02
N ASN A 112 11.25 -6.40 -16.37
CA ASN A 112 11.02 -6.84 -14.98
C ASN A 112 11.83 -6.07 -13.92
N ASN A 113 12.14 -4.80 -14.18
CA ASN A 113 12.86 -3.92 -13.26
C ASN A 113 11.90 -3.37 -12.19
N THR A 114 11.58 -4.22 -11.22
CA THR A 114 10.61 -3.91 -10.14
C THR A 114 10.95 -2.62 -9.36
N PRO A 115 12.21 -2.30 -9.00
CA PRO A 115 12.54 -1.02 -8.37
C PRO A 115 12.15 0.21 -9.20
N ILE A 116 12.57 0.27 -10.47
CA ILE A 116 12.22 1.38 -11.38
C ILE A 116 10.71 1.45 -11.59
N ALA A 117 10.06 0.33 -11.86
CA ALA A 117 8.62 0.30 -12.11
C ALA A 117 7.79 0.76 -10.91
N LYS A 118 8.16 0.36 -9.67
CA LYS A 118 7.49 0.82 -8.45
C LYS A 118 7.76 2.29 -8.12
N LEU A 119 8.87 2.89 -8.59
CA LEU A 119 9.09 4.33 -8.51
C LEU A 119 8.17 5.08 -9.51
N LEU A 120 8.15 4.65 -10.78
CA LEU A 120 7.30 5.25 -11.82
C LEU A 120 5.80 5.18 -11.46
N LEU A 121 5.33 4.04 -10.95
CA LEU A 121 3.94 3.88 -10.46
C LEU A 121 3.62 4.81 -9.28
N ARG A 122 4.55 5.01 -8.34
CA ARG A 122 4.38 5.96 -7.22
C ARG A 122 4.38 7.42 -7.69
N ALA A 123 5.09 7.72 -8.77
CA ALA A 123 5.06 9.02 -9.43
C ALA A 123 3.83 9.23 -10.34
N GLY A 124 2.93 8.25 -10.47
CA GLY A 124 1.72 8.36 -11.31
C GLY A 124 1.94 8.07 -12.80
N GLY A 125 3.04 7.41 -13.16
CA GLY A 125 3.26 6.82 -14.48
C GLY A 125 2.34 5.62 -14.73
N ARG A 126 1.89 5.47 -15.98
CA ARG A 126 0.86 4.52 -16.43
C ARG A 126 1.36 3.68 -17.61
N GLU A 127 0.72 2.54 -17.83
CA GLU A 127 0.91 1.72 -19.02
C GLU A 127 0.35 2.44 -20.26
N SER A 128 1.02 2.33 -21.41
CA SER A 128 0.61 2.98 -22.66
C SER A 128 -0.83 2.62 -23.08
N PRO A 129 -1.63 3.61 -23.52
CA PRO A 129 -3.01 3.37 -23.96
C PRO A 129 -3.10 2.49 -25.22
N HIS A 130 -1.98 2.28 -25.94
CA HIS A 130 -1.93 1.36 -27.08
C HIS A 130 -2.05 -0.12 -26.67
N PHE A 131 -1.81 -0.47 -25.40
CA PHE A 131 -1.92 -1.84 -24.89
C PHE A 131 -3.35 -2.22 -24.50
N VAL A 132 -4.25 -2.16 -25.50
CA VAL A 132 -5.67 -2.54 -25.36
C VAL A 132 -5.83 -4.04 -25.07
N SER A 133 -4.87 -4.89 -25.46
CA SER A 133 -4.84 -6.31 -25.12
C SER A 133 -3.42 -6.85 -24.93
N VAL A 134 -3.31 -8.06 -24.36
CA VAL A 134 -2.03 -8.75 -24.12
C VAL A 134 -1.38 -9.15 -25.45
N GLU A 135 -2.19 -9.52 -26.44
CA GLU A 135 -1.77 -9.92 -27.79
C GLU A 135 -1.24 -8.71 -28.57
N ALA A 136 -1.87 -7.54 -28.43
CA ALA A 136 -1.36 -6.28 -28.98
C ALA A 136 0.01 -5.92 -28.38
N ARG A 137 0.20 -6.16 -27.08
CA ARG A 137 1.50 -6.00 -26.40
C ARG A 137 2.55 -6.99 -26.91
N GLU A 138 2.17 -8.24 -27.13
CA GLU A 138 3.06 -9.27 -27.69
C GLU A 138 3.48 -8.96 -29.13
N ALA A 139 2.55 -8.51 -29.97
CA ALA A 139 2.80 -8.12 -31.35
C ALA A 139 3.75 -6.91 -31.46
N LEU A 140 3.54 -5.86 -30.65
CA LEU A 140 4.41 -4.68 -30.65
C LEU A 140 5.84 -5.06 -30.26
N ILE A 141 6.04 -5.78 -29.14
CA ILE A 141 7.41 -6.13 -28.72
C ILE A 141 8.08 -7.13 -29.67
N GLY A 142 7.31 -7.96 -30.38
CA GLY A 142 7.80 -8.77 -31.49
C GLY A 142 8.34 -7.91 -32.63
N SER A 143 7.57 -6.92 -33.09
CA SER A 143 7.96 -5.99 -34.16
C SER A 143 9.19 -5.15 -33.77
N LEU A 144 9.24 -4.66 -32.53
CA LEU A 144 10.36 -3.86 -32.04
C LEU A 144 11.68 -4.65 -32.00
N VAL A 145 11.65 -5.92 -31.55
CA VAL A 145 12.81 -6.82 -31.61
C VAL A 145 13.28 -6.98 -33.07
N GLN A 146 12.35 -7.25 -33.99
CA GLN A 146 12.68 -7.46 -35.40
C GLN A 146 13.28 -6.20 -36.05
N GLU A 147 12.71 -5.01 -35.84
CA GLU A 147 13.31 -3.78 -36.38
C GLU A 147 14.70 -3.55 -35.81
N ALA A 148 14.87 -3.61 -34.48
CA ALA A 148 16.17 -3.32 -33.86
C ALA A 148 17.27 -4.31 -34.28
N GLU A 149 16.93 -5.57 -34.54
CA GLU A 149 17.87 -6.57 -35.07
C GLU A 149 18.24 -6.31 -36.53
N LEU A 150 17.27 -5.96 -37.39
CA LEU A 150 17.53 -5.57 -38.78
C LEU A 150 18.40 -4.30 -38.86
N ARG A 151 18.06 -3.26 -38.09
CA ARG A 151 18.83 -1.99 -38.04
C ARG A 151 20.26 -2.20 -37.58
N ALA A 152 20.47 -3.04 -36.57
CA ALA A 152 21.82 -3.37 -36.10
C ALA A 152 22.61 -4.16 -37.14
N ALA A 153 22.00 -5.13 -37.82
CA ALA A 153 22.63 -5.89 -38.90
C ALA A 153 23.00 -5.01 -40.11
N ASP A 154 22.09 -4.13 -40.55
CA ASP A 154 22.33 -3.18 -41.63
C ASP A 154 23.52 -2.27 -41.32
N LEU A 155 23.53 -1.63 -40.14
CA LEU A 155 24.61 -0.74 -39.71
C LEU A 155 25.94 -1.50 -39.54
N SER A 156 25.92 -2.73 -39.04
CA SER A 156 27.13 -3.58 -38.95
C SER A 156 27.70 -3.88 -40.33
N SER A 157 26.83 -4.20 -41.31
CA SER A 157 27.27 -4.42 -42.70
C SER A 157 27.84 -3.17 -43.36
N GLN A 158 27.38 -1.96 -42.97
CA GLN A 158 27.89 -0.69 -43.48
C GLN A 158 29.24 -0.34 -42.84
N ALA A 159 29.38 -0.51 -41.52
CA ALA A 159 30.64 -0.30 -40.80
C ALA A 159 31.78 -1.19 -41.33
N GLN A 160 31.47 -2.43 -41.71
CA GLN A 160 32.43 -3.35 -42.35
C GLN A 160 32.90 -2.90 -43.76
N ARG A 161 32.14 -2.02 -44.44
CA ARG A 161 32.43 -1.57 -45.82
C ARG A 161 33.16 -0.24 -45.91
N GLU A 162 33.07 0.63 -44.90
CA GLU A 162 33.52 2.04 -45.02
C GLU A 162 34.88 2.37 -44.37
N GLY A 163 35.42 1.50 -43.52
CA GLY A 163 36.76 1.68 -42.93
C GLY A 163 36.87 2.85 -41.94
N LEU A 164 38.06 3.46 -41.83
CA LEU A 164 38.38 4.44 -40.79
C LEU A 164 38.11 5.89 -41.24
N SER A 165 36.83 6.28 -41.23
CA SER A 165 36.37 7.65 -41.51
C SER A 165 35.81 8.36 -40.26
N LEU A 166 35.71 9.69 -40.27
CA LEU A 166 34.99 10.44 -39.24
C LEU A 166 33.49 10.07 -39.24
N GLU A 167 32.90 9.78 -40.40
CA GLU A 167 31.54 9.22 -40.48
C GLU A 167 31.46 7.82 -39.88
N ALA A 168 32.49 6.99 -40.04
CA ALA A 168 32.52 5.65 -39.46
C ALA A 168 32.51 5.71 -37.92
N CYS A 169 33.09 6.74 -37.31
CA CYS A 169 32.96 6.99 -35.86
C CYS A 169 31.53 7.36 -35.45
N GLN A 170 30.77 8.07 -36.29
CA GLN A 170 29.34 8.33 -36.04
C GLN A 170 28.49 7.06 -36.24
N LYS A 171 28.77 6.30 -37.31
CA LYS A 171 28.09 5.02 -37.63
C LYS A 171 28.39 3.93 -36.60
N ASP A 172 29.59 3.91 -36.00
CA ASP A 172 29.95 3.05 -34.86
C ASP A 172 29.12 3.38 -33.60
N LYS A 173 28.91 4.67 -33.30
CA LYS A 173 28.03 5.10 -32.20
C LYS A 173 26.58 4.70 -32.42
N THR A 174 26.04 4.91 -33.62
CA THR A 174 24.64 4.52 -33.92
C THR A 174 24.48 3.00 -33.96
N LEU A 175 25.45 2.25 -34.50
CA LEU A 175 25.50 0.79 -34.43
C LEU A 175 25.44 0.30 -32.98
N LYS A 176 26.30 0.81 -32.10
CA LYS A 176 26.31 0.45 -30.67
C LYS A 176 24.98 0.75 -29.97
N ALA A 177 24.34 1.88 -30.30
CA ALA A 177 23.01 2.22 -29.78
C ALA A 177 21.92 1.25 -30.27
N TRP A 178 21.94 0.83 -31.54
CA TRP A 178 20.99 -0.14 -32.09
C TRP A 178 21.24 -1.57 -31.60
N GLU A 179 22.50 -2.01 -31.50
CA GLU A 179 22.84 -3.28 -30.84
C GLU A 179 22.35 -3.32 -29.39
N TRP A 180 22.56 -2.22 -28.66
CA TRP A 180 22.12 -2.08 -27.28
C TRP A 180 20.58 -2.15 -27.19
N ARG A 181 19.86 -1.44 -28.08
CA ARG A 181 18.39 -1.44 -28.09
C ARG A 181 17.79 -2.77 -28.53
N SER A 182 18.47 -3.51 -29.42
CA SER A 182 18.16 -4.92 -29.72
C SER A 182 18.29 -5.80 -28.48
N LYS A 183 19.35 -5.63 -27.68
CA LYS A 183 19.55 -6.35 -26.40
C LYS A 183 18.45 -5.99 -25.38
N LEU A 184 18.06 -4.71 -25.27
CA LEU A 184 16.92 -4.25 -24.45
C LEU A 184 15.60 -4.93 -24.88
N TYR A 185 15.23 -4.82 -26.15
CA TYR A 185 13.96 -5.34 -26.64
C TYR A 185 13.89 -6.87 -26.55
N ARG A 186 15.00 -7.59 -26.76
CA ARG A 186 15.06 -9.03 -26.48
C ARG A 186 14.83 -9.34 -25.00
N ARG A 187 15.40 -8.57 -24.07
CA ARG A 187 15.14 -8.70 -22.63
C ARG A 187 13.68 -8.40 -22.29
N MET A 188 13.08 -7.37 -22.88
CA MET A 188 11.66 -7.03 -22.71
C MET A 188 10.74 -8.14 -23.20
N ARG A 189 10.97 -8.66 -24.41
CA ARG A 189 10.24 -9.79 -24.97
C ARG A 189 10.39 -11.03 -24.09
N ALA A 190 11.59 -11.33 -23.60
CA ALA A 190 11.82 -12.44 -22.69
C ALA A 190 11.09 -12.27 -21.35
N GLY A 191 11.18 -11.09 -20.71
CA GLY A 191 10.48 -10.82 -19.44
C GLY A 191 8.96 -10.93 -19.59
N PHE A 192 8.40 -10.39 -20.66
CA PHE A 192 6.98 -10.53 -21.00
C PHE A 192 6.56 -11.99 -21.29
N LEU A 193 7.38 -12.78 -22.01
CA LEU A 193 7.11 -14.20 -22.28
C LEU A 193 7.17 -15.09 -21.03
N HIS A 194 8.03 -14.78 -20.05
CA HIS A 194 8.10 -15.50 -18.78
C HIS A 194 7.03 -15.03 -17.76
N ALA A 195 6.48 -13.83 -17.93
CA ALA A 195 5.43 -13.29 -17.07
C ALA A 195 4.11 -14.06 -17.19
N ARG A 196 3.40 -14.17 -16.07
CA ARG A 196 2.03 -14.70 -15.95
C ARG A 196 1.15 -13.66 -15.28
N ALA A 197 -0.18 -13.81 -15.31
CA ALA A 197 -1.06 -13.00 -14.49
C ALA A 197 -0.71 -13.18 -12.99
N PRO A 198 -0.96 -12.16 -12.12
CA PRO A 198 -0.58 -12.25 -10.71
C PRO A 198 -1.33 -13.35 -9.96
N GLU A 199 -0.78 -13.78 -8.83
CA GLU A 199 -1.54 -14.52 -7.81
C GLU A 199 -2.53 -13.60 -7.08
N ALA A 200 -3.43 -14.20 -6.30
CA ALA A 200 -4.41 -13.45 -5.53
C ALA A 200 -3.73 -12.60 -4.41
N PRO A 201 -4.21 -11.36 -4.13
CA PRO A 201 -3.68 -10.53 -3.04
C PRO A 201 -3.70 -11.24 -1.68
N SER A 202 -2.65 -11.07 -0.89
CA SER A 202 -2.54 -11.75 0.40
C SER A 202 -3.17 -10.92 1.54
N VAL A 203 -3.58 -11.59 2.63
CA VAL A 203 -4.06 -10.97 3.88
C VAL A 203 -5.14 -9.90 3.68
N VAL A 204 -6.11 -10.13 2.79
CA VAL A 204 -7.26 -9.22 2.58
C VAL A 204 -8.13 -9.17 3.83
N ARG A 205 -8.11 -8.05 4.55
CA ARG A 205 -8.90 -7.79 5.76
C ARG A 205 -10.00 -6.79 5.51
N LEU A 206 -11.23 -7.17 5.85
CA LEU A 206 -12.40 -6.29 5.81
C LEU A 206 -12.69 -5.72 7.20
N SER A 207 -13.12 -4.45 7.25
CA SER A 207 -13.49 -3.80 8.49
C SER A 207 -14.56 -2.73 8.26
N VAL A 208 -15.49 -2.56 9.20
CA VAL A 208 -16.39 -1.41 9.20
C VAL A 208 -15.58 -0.16 9.53
N SER A 209 -15.74 0.92 8.75
CA SER A 209 -15.15 2.23 9.05
C SER A 209 -16.17 3.28 9.48
N SER A 210 -17.39 3.25 8.93
CA SER A 210 -18.46 4.16 9.33
C SER A 210 -19.84 3.50 9.15
N SER A 211 -20.90 4.23 9.51
CA SER A 211 -22.31 3.90 9.23
C SER A 211 -22.60 3.62 7.75
N SER A 212 -21.79 4.13 6.83
CA SER A 212 -21.95 4.02 5.37
C SER A 212 -20.69 3.60 4.61
N SER A 213 -19.65 3.10 5.31
CA SER A 213 -18.38 2.70 4.67
C SER A 213 -17.72 1.46 5.28
N LEU A 214 -17.00 0.74 4.42
CA LEU A 214 -16.12 -0.38 4.77
C LEU A 214 -14.69 -0.06 4.33
N SER A 215 -13.72 -0.35 5.20
CA SER A 215 -12.29 -0.25 4.90
C SER A 215 -11.68 -1.62 4.65
N VAL A 216 -11.02 -1.73 3.50
CA VAL A 216 -10.30 -2.93 3.03
C VAL A 216 -8.81 -2.66 3.12
N ASN A 217 -8.04 -3.56 3.73
CA ASN A 217 -6.58 -3.54 3.72
C ASN A 217 -6.10 -4.89 3.19
N PHE A 218 -5.05 -4.92 2.38
CA PHE A 218 -4.49 -6.15 1.82
C PHE A 218 -2.97 -6.04 1.70
N GLN A 219 -2.34 -7.07 1.16
CA GLN A 219 -0.90 -7.13 0.89
C GLN A 219 -0.68 -7.64 -0.54
N GLU A 220 0.52 -7.39 -1.08
CA GLU A 220 0.91 -7.95 -2.37
C GLU A 220 0.87 -9.50 -2.31
N PRO A 221 0.67 -10.22 -3.43
CA PRO A 221 0.80 -11.67 -3.48
C PRO A 221 2.22 -12.12 -3.10
N GLN A 222 2.37 -13.31 -2.51
CA GLN A 222 3.63 -13.78 -1.92
C GLN A 222 4.57 -14.49 -2.91
N SER A 223 4.31 -14.40 -4.22
CA SER A 223 5.07 -15.15 -5.23
C SER A 223 6.50 -14.64 -5.39
N LEU A 224 7.47 -15.56 -5.27
CA LEU A 224 8.90 -15.29 -5.47
C LEU A 224 9.24 -14.84 -6.90
N ASN A 225 8.42 -15.24 -7.88
CA ASN A 225 8.57 -14.90 -9.29
C ASN A 225 7.88 -13.57 -9.62
N SER A 226 8.12 -12.54 -8.80
CA SER A 226 7.31 -11.32 -8.77
C SER A 226 7.44 -10.47 -10.04
N THR A 227 6.51 -10.66 -10.97
CA THR A 227 6.21 -9.68 -12.03
C THR A 227 5.64 -8.41 -11.41
N VAL A 228 5.97 -7.23 -11.95
CA VAL A 228 5.43 -5.95 -11.44
C VAL A 228 3.90 -5.91 -11.53
N ILE A 229 3.23 -5.78 -10.39
CA ILE A 229 1.80 -5.45 -10.30
C ILE A 229 1.65 -3.94 -10.51
N THR A 230 0.77 -3.55 -11.43
CA THR A 230 0.51 -2.13 -11.78
C THR A 230 -0.80 -1.62 -11.20
N LYS A 231 -1.82 -2.49 -11.01
CA LYS A 231 -3.15 -2.09 -10.50
C LYS A 231 -3.75 -3.15 -9.56
N TYR A 232 -4.69 -2.72 -8.73
CA TYR A 232 -5.61 -3.61 -8.01
C TYR A 232 -7.07 -3.23 -8.31
N ARG A 233 -7.99 -4.18 -8.16
CA ARG A 233 -9.43 -3.94 -8.23
C ARG A 233 -10.09 -4.50 -6.97
N VAL A 234 -10.89 -3.68 -6.31
CA VAL A 234 -11.74 -4.07 -5.18
C VAL A 234 -13.17 -4.16 -5.68
N GLU A 235 -13.80 -5.31 -5.51
CA GLU A 235 -15.18 -5.58 -5.94
C GLU A 235 -16.04 -5.89 -4.71
N TRP A 236 -17.28 -5.39 -4.69
CA TRP A 236 -18.24 -5.73 -3.63
C TRP A 236 -19.61 -6.12 -4.19
N SER A 237 -20.28 -7.03 -3.48
CA SER A 237 -21.61 -7.54 -3.83
C SER A 237 -22.46 -7.75 -2.58
N CYS A 238 -23.79 -7.78 -2.76
CA CYS A 238 -24.70 -8.27 -1.72
C CYS A 238 -24.85 -9.81 -1.72
N LEU A 239 -24.26 -10.48 -2.71
CA LEU A 239 -24.32 -11.93 -2.93
C LEU A 239 -22.91 -12.52 -2.79
N GLN A 240 -22.81 -13.72 -2.21
CA GLN A 240 -21.53 -14.37 -1.89
C GLN A 240 -20.74 -14.84 -3.13
N ASP A 241 -21.45 -15.12 -4.22
CA ASP A 241 -20.92 -15.55 -5.51
C ASP A 241 -20.43 -14.39 -6.40
N PHE A 242 -20.77 -13.15 -6.05
CA PHE A 242 -20.58 -11.93 -6.85
C PHE A 242 -21.27 -12.00 -8.23
N SER A 243 -22.36 -12.76 -8.37
CA SER A 243 -23.14 -12.85 -9.62
C SER A 243 -23.76 -11.52 -10.05
N LEU A 244 -24.02 -10.62 -9.09
CA LEU A 244 -24.36 -9.22 -9.33
C LEU A 244 -23.46 -8.33 -8.47
N LEU A 245 -22.60 -7.52 -9.10
CA LEU A 245 -21.79 -6.54 -8.38
C LEU A 245 -22.66 -5.39 -7.86
N ALA A 246 -22.40 -4.97 -6.62
CA ALA A 246 -22.93 -3.73 -6.05
C ALA A 246 -21.97 -2.54 -6.28
N GLY A 247 -20.76 -2.80 -6.74
CA GLY A 247 -19.79 -1.82 -7.24
C GLY A 247 -18.38 -2.39 -7.35
N GLU A 248 -17.50 -1.61 -7.98
CA GLU A 248 -16.07 -1.87 -8.05
C GLU A 248 -15.25 -0.57 -7.88
N MET A 249 -13.97 -0.71 -7.56
CA MET A 249 -13.02 0.40 -7.45
C MET A 249 -11.64 -0.05 -7.94
N LEU A 250 -11.08 0.70 -8.89
CA LEU A 250 -9.73 0.51 -9.42
C LEU A 250 -8.71 1.32 -8.60
N LEU A 251 -7.57 0.70 -8.27
CA LEU A 251 -6.48 1.30 -7.52
C LEU A 251 -5.20 1.27 -8.37
N GLU A 252 -4.84 2.42 -8.96
CA GLU A 252 -3.69 2.54 -9.88
C GLU A 252 -2.42 3.06 -9.20
N ASN A 253 -2.52 3.58 -7.97
CA ASN A 253 -1.42 4.19 -7.21
C ASN A 253 -0.69 3.22 -6.27
N LEU A 254 -0.84 1.90 -6.49
CA LEU A 254 -0.37 0.83 -5.61
C LEU A 254 -0.84 0.92 -4.13
N SER A 255 -1.93 1.64 -3.84
CA SER A 255 -2.49 1.67 -2.48
C SER A 255 -2.99 0.28 -2.07
N LEU A 256 -2.39 -0.27 -1.00
CA LEU A 256 -2.82 -1.51 -0.36
C LEU A 256 -3.99 -1.31 0.63
N ARG A 257 -4.64 -0.13 0.57
CA ARG A 257 -5.83 0.24 1.32
C ARG A 257 -6.89 0.83 0.40
N ALA A 258 -8.14 0.46 0.63
CA ALA A 258 -9.33 0.99 -0.02
C ALA A 258 -10.40 1.33 1.01
N THR A 259 -11.17 2.39 0.75
CA THR A 259 -12.38 2.73 1.52
C THR A 259 -13.57 2.71 0.56
N ILE A 260 -14.48 1.75 0.75
CA ILE A 260 -15.73 1.65 0.00
C ILE A 260 -16.75 2.53 0.72
N SER A 261 -17.23 3.59 0.07
CA SER A 261 -18.18 4.57 0.61
C SER A 261 -19.59 4.39 0.03
N ASN A 262 -20.54 5.22 0.49
CA ASN A 262 -21.93 5.29 0.00
C ASN A 262 -22.71 3.96 0.12
N LEU A 263 -22.33 3.10 1.07
CA LEU A 263 -22.97 1.80 1.32
C LEU A 263 -24.19 1.95 2.24
N THR A 264 -25.17 1.07 2.07
CA THR A 264 -26.39 1.06 2.91
C THR A 264 -26.09 0.54 4.32
N THR A 265 -26.38 1.34 5.35
CA THR A 265 -26.20 0.96 6.77
C THR A 265 -26.95 -0.33 7.11
N GLY A 266 -26.27 -1.26 7.78
CA GLY A 266 -26.82 -2.55 8.19
C GLY A 266 -27.01 -3.58 7.06
N ARG A 267 -26.75 -3.23 5.79
CA ARG A 267 -26.76 -4.18 4.67
C ARG A 267 -25.43 -4.93 4.60
N LEU A 268 -25.48 -6.24 4.41
CA LEU A 268 -24.29 -7.08 4.30
C LEU A 268 -23.66 -6.94 2.90
N TYR A 269 -22.36 -6.71 2.85
CA TYR A 269 -21.57 -6.68 1.61
C TYR A 269 -20.41 -7.68 1.69
N TYR A 270 -20.31 -8.55 0.69
CA TYR A 270 -19.15 -9.39 0.42
C TYR A 270 -18.10 -8.59 -0.36
N VAL A 271 -16.82 -8.82 -0.08
CA VAL A 271 -15.71 -8.09 -0.72
C VAL A 271 -14.61 -9.03 -1.21
N ARG A 272 -14.12 -8.79 -2.42
CA ARG A 272 -12.95 -9.46 -3.00
C ARG A 272 -11.97 -8.47 -3.63
N VAL A 273 -10.69 -8.83 -3.70
CA VAL A 273 -9.64 -7.99 -4.30
C VAL A 273 -8.85 -8.82 -5.32
N SER A 274 -8.61 -8.24 -6.50
CA SER A 274 -7.82 -8.83 -7.59
C SER A 274 -6.60 -7.95 -7.88
N ALA A 275 -5.48 -8.57 -8.29
CA ALA A 275 -4.26 -7.87 -8.74
C ALA A 275 -4.13 -7.90 -10.27
N TYR A 276 -3.44 -6.93 -10.86
CA TYR A 276 -3.23 -6.80 -12.31
C TYR A 276 -1.78 -6.48 -12.65
N ASN A 277 -1.28 -7.07 -13.74
CA ASN A 277 0.01 -6.75 -14.35
C ASN A 277 -0.09 -6.73 -15.88
N MET A 278 1.05 -6.65 -16.57
CA MET A 278 1.14 -6.65 -18.04
C MET A 278 0.54 -7.89 -18.77
N ARG A 279 0.16 -8.95 -18.04
CA ARG A 279 -0.54 -10.15 -18.55
C ARG A 279 -2.02 -10.23 -18.14
N GLY A 280 -2.57 -9.22 -17.46
CA GLY A 280 -3.99 -9.14 -17.12
C GLY A 280 -4.30 -9.31 -15.62
N TRP A 281 -5.57 -9.59 -15.33
CA TRP A 281 -6.09 -9.80 -13.97
C TRP A 281 -5.76 -11.20 -13.44
N GLY A 282 -5.23 -11.25 -12.22
CA GLY A 282 -5.12 -12.48 -11.42
C GLY A 282 -6.45 -12.89 -10.79
N PRO A 283 -6.51 -14.08 -10.15
CA PRO A 283 -7.70 -14.55 -9.45
C PRO A 283 -8.01 -13.68 -8.21
N PRO A 284 -9.30 -13.51 -7.85
CA PRO A 284 -9.69 -12.70 -6.71
C PRO A 284 -9.43 -13.40 -5.37
N ALA A 285 -8.86 -12.67 -4.40
CA ALA A 285 -8.88 -13.05 -2.99
C ALA A 285 -10.15 -12.53 -2.31
N ALA A 286 -10.93 -13.42 -1.69
CA ALA A 286 -12.02 -13.02 -0.80
C ALA A 286 -11.45 -12.40 0.50
N ALA A 287 -12.17 -11.44 1.07
CA ALA A 287 -11.75 -10.80 2.31
C ALA A 287 -11.95 -11.69 3.55
N LEU A 288 -11.33 -11.30 4.67
CA LEU A 288 -11.51 -11.89 5.99
C LEU A 288 -11.89 -10.79 7.00
N PRO A 289 -13.11 -10.81 7.58
CA PRO A 289 -14.24 -11.68 7.23
C PRO A 289 -14.70 -11.48 5.77
N PRO A 290 -15.34 -12.49 5.14
CA PRO A 290 -15.75 -12.44 3.74
C PRO A 290 -16.81 -11.36 3.46
N SER A 291 -17.55 -10.95 4.48
CA SER A 291 -18.53 -9.88 4.42
C SER A 291 -18.62 -9.08 5.71
N ALA A 292 -19.08 -7.83 5.60
CA ALA A 292 -19.36 -6.94 6.72
C ALA A 292 -20.57 -6.04 6.40
N ALA A 293 -21.19 -5.49 7.44
CA ALA A 293 -22.30 -4.53 7.32
C ALA A 293 -21.88 -3.16 7.88
N PRO A 294 -21.98 -2.06 7.10
CA PRO A 294 -21.68 -0.72 7.57
C PRO A 294 -22.52 -0.35 8.80
N SER A 295 -21.90 0.22 9.83
CA SER A 295 -22.55 0.49 11.12
C SER A 295 -21.80 1.56 11.92
N SER A 296 -22.57 2.32 12.72
CA SER A 296 -22.08 3.43 13.54
C SER A 296 -21.29 3.00 14.79
N TRP A 297 -20.92 1.71 14.93
CA TRP A 297 -20.20 1.20 16.10
C TRP A 297 -18.87 1.91 16.37
N ARG A 298 -18.19 2.40 15.31
CA ARG A 298 -16.98 3.24 15.45
C ARG A 298 -17.23 4.74 15.56
N GLU A 299 -18.40 5.20 15.14
CA GLU A 299 -18.84 6.60 15.30
C GLU A 299 -19.35 6.86 16.72
N CYS A 300 -19.64 5.79 17.47
CA CYS A 300 -19.82 5.84 18.91
C CYS A 300 -18.47 6.06 19.61
N GLU A 301 -17.95 7.29 19.48
CA GLU A 301 -16.97 7.89 20.39
C GLU A 301 -17.55 7.85 21.81
N VAL A 302 -17.41 6.73 22.50
CA VAL A 302 -17.66 6.62 23.94
C VAL A 302 -16.68 7.58 24.59
N PRO A 303 -17.10 8.75 25.10
CA PRO A 303 -16.15 9.75 25.53
C PRO A 303 -15.36 9.15 26.70
N ARG A 304 -14.04 9.36 26.73
CA ARG A 304 -13.16 8.86 27.81
C ARG A 304 -13.43 9.60 29.13
N ARG A 305 -14.62 9.39 29.70
CA ARG A 305 -15.12 10.06 30.90
C ARG A 305 -14.43 9.49 32.13
N MET A 306 -13.35 10.16 32.53
CA MET A 306 -12.89 10.07 33.92
C MET A 306 -14.05 10.30 34.89
N GLY A 307 -14.04 9.59 36.01
CA GLY A 307 -15.14 9.58 36.99
C GLY A 307 -16.31 8.65 36.66
N HIS A 308 -16.37 7.97 35.51
CA HIS A 308 -17.47 7.03 35.23
C HIS A 308 -17.46 5.79 36.13
N ILE A 309 -16.28 5.37 36.60
CA ILE A 309 -16.12 4.33 37.64
C ILE A 309 -16.69 4.86 38.96
N GLU A 310 -16.24 6.02 39.43
CA GLU A 310 -16.73 6.62 40.69
C GLU A 310 -18.24 6.91 40.67
N ALA A 311 -18.80 7.31 39.52
CA ALA A 311 -20.23 7.52 39.35
C ALA A 311 -21.02 6.21 39.48
N MET A 312 -20.48 5.12 38.92
CA MET A 312 -21.04 3.78 39.05
C MET A 312 -20.86 3.22 40.47
N GLU A 313 -19.77 3.55 41.16
CA GLU A 313 -19.56 3.20 42.58
C GLU A 313 -20.52 3.98 43.50
N ARG A 314 -20.71 5.29 43.28
CA ARG A 314 -21.72 6.10 43.99
C ARG A 314 -23.13 5.53 43.78
N LEU A 315 -23.50 5.19 42.55
CA LEU A 315 -24.77 4.51 42.26
C LEU A 315 -24.87 3.14 42.94
N LEU A 316 -23.80 2.32 42.93
CA LEU A 316 -23.76 1.03 43.63
C LEU A 316 -23.81 1.18 45.16
N GLN A 317 -23.33 2.27 45.73
CA GLN A 317 -23.53 2.60 47.15
C GLN A 317 -24.97 3.02 47.43
N GLN A 318 -25.56 3.85 46.55
CA GLN A 318 -26.93 4.34 46.67
C GLN A 318 -27.97 3.22 46.52
N VAL A 319 -27.74 2.25 45.61
CA VAL A 319 -28.52 1.01 45.48
C VAL A 319 -28.36 0.11 46.71
N ARG A 320 -27.14 -0.03 47.26
CA ARG A 320 -26.94 -0.79 48.50
C ARG A 320 -27.67 -0.15 49.70
N ALA A 321 -27.65 1.17 49.81
CA ALA A 321 -28.35 1.93 50.85
C ALA A 321 -29.88 1.79 50.76
N THR A 322 -30.46 1.81 49.55
CA THR A 322 -31.91 1.57 49.39
C THR A 322 -32.29 0.11 49.64
N HIS A 323 -31.45 -0.87 49.27
CA HIS A 323 -31.70 -2.27 49.61
C HIS A 323 -31.61 -2.57 51.11
N THR A 324 -30.74 -1.89 51.87
CA THR A 324 -30.72 -2.03 53.35
C THR A 324 -32.01 -1.57 54.03
N HIS A 325 -32.77 -0.66 53.43
CA HIS A 325 -34.09 -0.25 53.95
C HIS A 325 -35.24 -1.24 53.66
N TYR A 326 -35.04 -2.22 52.78
CA TYR A 326 -36.10 -3.15 52.34
C TYR A 326 -36.03 -4.55 52.99
N CYS A 327 -35.13 -4.76 53.97
CA CYS A 327 -34.83 -6.09 54.52
C CYS A 327 -35.25 -6.30 55.98
N CYS A 328 -36.45 -5.87 56.40
CA CYS A 328 -37.12 -6.52 57.54
C CYS A 328 -38.64 -6.23 57.63
N THR A 329 -39.46 -7.27 57.46
CA THR A 329 -40.50 -7.69 58.44
C THR A 329 -41.13 -8.99 57.94
N ASP A 330 -41.01 -10.06 58.73
CA ASP A 330 -41.54 -11.40 58.43
C ASP A 330 -42.73 -11.69 59.36
N SER A 331 -43.88 -12.09 58.80
CA SER A 331 -45.05 -12.47 59.61
C SER A 331 -46.03 -13.45 58.93
N SER A 332 -46.11 -14.65 59.54
CA SER A 332 -47.29 -15.52 59.64
C SER A 332 -47.99 -16.08 58.38
N LYS A 333 -47.65 -17.35 58.08
CA LYS A 333 -48.55 -18.53 57.98
C LYS A 333 -49.89 -18.41 57.22
N LEU A 334 -50.09 -19.30 56.22
CA LEU A 334 -50.98 -20.47 56.32
C LEU A 334 -50.85 -21.42 55.10
N GLN A 335 -51.38 -22.64 55.21
CA GLN A 335 -51.39 -23.66 54.14
C GLN A 335 -52.83 -23.99 53.70
N ASN A 336 -53.05 -24.24 52.41
CA ASN A 336 -53.71 -25.47 51.92
C ASN A 336 -53.65 -25.60 50.38
N PRO A 337 -53.81 -26.82 49.80
CA PRO A 337 -53.58 -27.06 48.37
C PRO A 337 -54.87 -27.25 47.53
N SER A 338 -54.86 -26.82 46.26
CA SER A 338 -55.34 -27.62 45.11
C SER A 338 -55.32 -26.89 43.75
N ARG A 339 -55.35 -27.70 42.67
CA ARG A 339 -55.70 -27.41 41.26
C ARG A 339 -54.85 -26.44 40.41
N LYS A 340 -54.19 -27.09 39.44
CA LYS A 340 -53.55 -26.62 38.21
C LYS A 340 -54.19 -25.39 37.52
N GLN A 341 -53.34 -24.47 37.06
CA GLN A 341 -53.45 -23.84 35.73
C GLN A 341 -52.05 -23.70 35.12
N SER A 342 -51.92 -23.94 33.81
CA SER A 342 -50.67 -23.75 33.07
C SER A 342 -50.65 -22.35 32.44
N VAL A 343 -49.92 -21.43 33.05
CA VAL A 343 -49.72 -20.06 32.55
C VAL A 343 -48.26 -19.90 32.11
N SER A 344 -48.01 -19.08 31.10
CA SER A 344 -46.68 -18.82 30.56
C SER A 344 -45.72 -18.33 31.67
N ARG A 345 -44.56 -18.97 31.78
CA ARG A 345 -43.55 -18.60 32.76
C ARG A 345 -42.91 -17.28 32.34
N SER A 346 -43.30 -16.18 33.01
CA SER A 346 -42.62 -14.89 32.93
C SER A 346 -41.10 -15.07 33.06
N LEU A 347 -40.32 -14.21 32.39
CA LEU A 347 -38.85 -14.23 32.39
C LEU A 347 -38.26 -14.30 33.82
N LYS A 348 -38.96 -13.72 34.81
CA LYS A 348 -38.64 -13.79 36.25
C LYS A 348 -38.53 -15.22 36.80
N HIS A 349 -39.15 -16.23 36.18
CA HIS A 349 -39.09 -17.63 36.59
C HIS A 349 -37.95 -18.43 35.93
N LEU A 350 -37.18 -17.84 35.02
CA LEU A 350 -35.90 -18.42 34.55
C LEU A 350 -34.77 -18.16 35.54
N PHE A 351 -34.87 -17.07 36.31
CA PHE A 351 -33.87 -16.66 37.30
C PHE A 351 -34.28 -17.11 38.71
N ASN A 352 -33.62 -18.14 39.22
CA ASN A 352 -33.79 -18.57 40.61
C ASN A 352 -33.16 -17.55 41.56
N SER A 353 -33.90 -17.03 42.54
CA SER A 353 -33.48 -15.99 43.50
C SER A 353 -32.53 -16.52 44.59
N SER A 354 -31.48 -17.24 44.18
CA SER A 354 -30.49 -17.85 45.07
C SER A 354 -29.30 -16.92 45.31
N ASN A 355 -29.16 -16.43 46.54
CA ASN A 355 -27.94 -15.74 46.99
C ASN A 355 -26.72 -16.68 47.14
N LYS A 356 -26.87 -17.98 46.85
CA LYS A 356 -25.74 -18.93 46.77
C LYS A 356 -25.25 -18.99 45.32
N PHE A 357 -24.02 -18.52 45.09
CA PHE A 357 -23.32 -18.67 43.81
C PHE A 357 -23.17 -20.15 43.45
N VAL A 358 -23.72 -20.55 42.32
CA VAL A 358 -23.49 -21.87 41.73
C VAL A 358 -22.12 -21.88 41.07
N LYS A 359 -21.14 -22.59 41.66
CA LYS A 359 -19.74 -22.57 41.21
C LYS A 359 -19.50 -23.17 39.82
N THR A 360 -20.41 -24.03 39.33
CA THR A 360 -20.32 -24.73 38.03
C THR A 360 -21.73 -24.98 37.51
N LEU A 361 -22.05 -24.47 36.32
CA LEU A 361 -23.35 -24.63 35.64
C LEU A 361 -23.15 -25.46 34.37
N LYS A 362 -23.41 -26.77 34.45
CA LYS A 362 -23.18 -27.72 33.34
C LYS A 362 -23.85 -27.32 32.02
N ARG A 363 -25.03 -26.72 32.12
CA ARG A 363 -25.73 -26.06 31.02
C ARG A 363 -26.59 -24.95 31.59
N GLY A 364 -26.63 -23.80 30.94
CA GLY A 364 -27.32 -22.62 31.42
C GLY A 364 -27.39 -21.49 30.40
N VAL A 365 -28.03 -20.40 30.80
CA VAL A 365 -28.29 -19.25 29.94
C VAL A 365 -27.80 -17.99 30.66
N TYR A 366 -26.79 -17.32 30.11
CA TYR A 366 -26.23 -16.10 30.65
C TYR A 366 -26.77 -14.87 29.91
N LEU A 367 -27.60 -14.10 30.60
CA LEU A 367 -28.03 -12.77 30.19
C LEU A 367 -27.00 -11.75 30.72
N ALA A 368 -25.94 -11.50 29.94
CA ALA A 368 -24.79 -10.72 30.41
C ALA A 368 -25.11 -9.24 30.67
N VAL A 369 -25.85 -8.59 29.77
CA VAL A 369 -26.29 -7.18 29.88
C VAL A 369 -27.64 -7.02 29.17
N VAL A 370 -28.58 -6.30 29.80
CA VAL A 370 -29.75 -5.74 29.09
C VAL A 370 -29.50 -4.24 28.91
N LEU A 371 -29.23 -3.81 27.69
CA LEU A 371 -29.09 -2.39 27.36
C LEU A 371 -30.48 -1.84 27.02
N HIS A 372 -30.97 -0.90 27.82
CA HIS A 372 -32.22 -0.18 27.59
C HIS A 372 -31.97 1.34 27.61
N HIS A 373 -32.80 2.09 26.88
CA HIS A 373 -32.76 3.55 26.85
C HIS A 373 -34.19 4.08 26.75
N LYS A 374 -34.65 4.77 27.80
CA LYS A 374 -36.09 5.00 28.01
C LYS A 374 -36.83 3.65 27.93
N ASP A 375 -37.89 3.58 27.13
CA ASP A 375 -38.72 2.40 26.91
C ASP A 375 -38.20 1.48 25.79
N SER A 376 -37.13 1.85 25.08
CA SER A 376 -36.55 1.00 24.02
C SER A 376 -35.46 0.06 24.56
N LEU A 377 -35.49 -1.19 24.10
CA LEU A 377 -34.58 -2.26 24.50
C LEU A 377 -33.74 -2.70 23.29
N LEU A 378 -32.42 -2.77 23.46
CA LEU A 378 -31.50 -3.13 22.39
C LEU A 378 -31.50 -4.64 22.14
N VAL A 379 -31.93 -5.00 20.93
CA VAL A 379 -32.08 -6.37 20.45
C VAL A 379 -31.06 -6.70 19.36
N THR A 380 -30.93 -8.00 19.08
CA THR A 380 -30.22 -8.51 17.91
C THR A 380 -30.92 -8.10 16.59
N ALA A 381 -30.25 -8.28 15.46
CA ALA A 381 -30.82 -8.06 14.13
C ALA A 381 -32.07 -8.92 13.79
N GLU A 382 -32.40 -9.89 14.64
CA GLU A 382 -33.54 -10.82 14.53
C GLU A 382 -34.65 -10.48 15.57
N ASP A 383 -34.63 -9.27 16.13
CA ASP A 383 -35.55 -8.76 17.17
C ASP A 383 -35.57 -9.55 18.50
N GLN A 384 -34.59 -10.45 18.71
CA GLN A 384 -34.44 -11.20 19.96
C GLN A 384 -33.55 -10.47 20.98
N ILE A 385 -33.87 -10.60 22.28
CA ILE A 385 -32.97 -10.18 23.37
C ILE A 385 -31.65 -10.97 23.24
N PRO A 386 -30.48 -10.31 23.26
CA PRO A 386 -29.21 -11.01 23.13
C PRO A 386 -28.92 -11.88 24.35
N ILE A 387 -28.70 -13.16 24.10
CA ILE A 387 -28.60 -14.22 25.11
C ILE A 387 -27.46 -15.15 24.69
N VAL A 388 -26.67 -15.64 25.67
CA VAL A 388 -25.63 -16.67 25.45
C VAL A 388 -26.05 -17.94 26.16
N GLU A 389 -26.25 -19.03 25.41
CA GLU A 389 -26.29 -20.38 25.98
C GLU A 389 -24.86 -20.84 26.27
N VAL A 390 -24.66 -21.44 27.45
CA VAL A 390 -23.36 -21.97 27.89
C VAL A 390 -23.57 -23.41 28.33
N ASP A 391 -22.73 -24.31 27.84
CA ASP A 391 -22.76 -25.75 28.13
C ASP A 391 -21.30 -26.24 28.25
N ASP A 392 -20.96 -26.91 29.36
CA ASP A 392 -19.62 -27.43 29.67
C ASP A 392 -19.11 -28.43 28.60
N SER A 393 -19.99 -28.90 27.70
CA SER A 393 -19.66 -29.78 26.58
C SER A 393 -18.86 -29.11 25.45
N TYR A 394 -18.81 -27.77 25.39
CA TYR A 394 -18.14 -27.03 24.32
C TYR A 394 -16.83 -26.42 24.77
N SER A 395 -15.75 -26.64 24.00
CA SER A 395 -14.44 -26.03 24.26
C SER A 395 -14.50 -24.51 24.11
N SER A 396 -14.37 -23.77 25.21
CA SER A 396 -14.72 -22.36 25.30
C SER A 396 -13.80 -21.40 24.52
N SER A 397 -14.07 -21.20 23.24
CA SER A 397 -13.59 -20.05 22.47
C SER A 397 -14.47 -18.81 22.70
N LEU A 398 -14.68 -18.43 23.97
CA LEU A 398 -15.64 -17.40 24.45
C LEU A 398 -15.68 -16.09 23.62
N MET A 399 -14.56 -15.72 23.01
CA MET A 399 -14.43 -14.59 22.08
C MET A 399 -15.27 -14.70 20.79
N GLN A 400 -15.57 -15.92 20.30
CA GLN A 400 -16.44 -16.13 19.15
C GLN A 400 -17.92 -15.91 19.51
N ASP A 401 -18.35 -16.30 20.69
CA ASP A 401 -19.75 -16.10 21.12
C ASP A 401 -20.08 -14.60 21.22
N PHE A 402 -19.13 -13.79 21.70
CA PHE A 402 -19.28 -12.33 21.72
C PHE A 402 -19.33 -11.66 20.32
N LEU A 403 -19.19 -12.40 19.20
CA LEU A 403 -19.44 -11.84 17.87
C LEU A 403 -20.91 -11.44 17.63
N TRP A 404 -21.87 -11.89 18.45
CA TRP A 404 -23.24 -11.34 18.36
C TRP A 404 -23.29 -9.85 18.76
N PHE A 405 -22.37 -9.36 19.60
CA PHE A 405 -22.35 -7.95 20.03
C PHE A 405 -22.14 -6.99 18.85
N THR A 406 -21.49 -7.43 17.77
CA THR A 406 -21.33 -6.64 16.54
C THR A 406 -22.57 -6.66 15.62
N LYS A 407 -23.65 -7.34 16.03
CA LYS A 407 -24.96 -7.39 15.32
C LYS A 407 -26.06 -6.56 16.01
N VAL A 408 -25.76 -5.89 17.12
CA VAL A 408 -26.76 -5.10 17.87
C VAL A 408 -27.06 -3.80 17.14
N ARG A 409 -28.35 -3.44 17.01
CA ARG A 409 -28.80 -2.22 16.34
C ARG A 409 -29.71 -1.41 17.26
N SER A 410 -29.45 -0.10 17.36
CA SER A 410 -30.39 0.81 18.03
C SER A 410 -31.68 0.94 17.23
N LYS A 411 -32.81 0.70 17.89
CA LYS A 411 -34.16 0.77 17.35
C LYS A 411 -34.90 1.89 18.07
N TYR A 412 -35.22 2.95 17.34
CA TYR A 412 -36.13 3.98 17.83
C TYR A 412 -37.57 3.44 17.75
N TYR A 413 -38.33 3.67 18.82
CA TYR A 413 -39.79 3.58 18.88
C TYR A 413 -40.32 5.00 19.09
#